data_AF-I0WPX5-F1
#
_entry.id   AF-I0WPX5-F1
#
_cell.length_a   1.000
_cell.length_b   1.000
_cell.length_c   1.000
_cell.angle_alpha   90.00
_cell.angle_beta   90.00
_cell.angle_gamma   90.00
#
_symmetry.space_group_name_H-M   'P 1'
#
loop_
_entity.id
_entity.type
_entity.pdbx_description
1 polymer ?
#
loop_
_entity_poly.entity_id
_entity_poly.type
_entity_poly.pdbx_seq_one_letter_code
_entity_poly.pdbx_strand_id
1 'polypeptide(L)'
;MSLTGRGTRKKKSSLLRKLMVLIVILLVILLAVIALWYLLAGRLPKPIPTPPGPERPNAQPASCPDVQVVVVPGTWESSPTDDPYNPTANPASLMLNVSRPLQEQFEPSRADVYTVPYVAQFSNPIAFPPDGQQSYNNSRGAGTAATNDILIRRHAECPLTSFLLTGFSQGAVIAGDVASSIGAGDGPVPADLVLGVGLIADGRRDPAAATNVGQPVTGVGAELSLAGLQIPGITMTGPRPGGFGDLTDRAVEICAPTDGICDAPAQALKPSNWIGSGLRLLEYNNNPVHAMYNSYVVDDSGTTATQWIAGWAAEKIEAAPTPAHS
;
A
#
# COMPACT_ATOMS: atom_id res chain seq x y z
N MET A 1 74.24 4.84 -45.12
CA MET A 1 73.85 4.75 -43.70
C MET A 1 72.34 4.79 -43.61
N SER A 2 71.76 3.73 -43.06
CA SER A 2 70.32 3.51 -42.84
C SER A 2 69.86 4.21 -41.55
N LEU A 3 68.59 4.64 -41.44
CA LEU A 3 67.73 4.57 -40.24
C LEU A 3 66.35 5.26 -40.45
N THR A 4 65.39 4.43 -40.89
CA THR A 4 64.03 4.28 -40.34
C THR A 4 63.28 5.47 -39.72
N GLY A 5 62.30 6.01 -40.44
CA GLY A 5 61.15 6.74 -39.89
C GLY A 5 59.95 5.82 -39.63
N ARG A 6 59.81 5.28 -38.41
CA ARG A 6 58.65 4.46 -38.02
C ARG A 6 58.40 4.61 -36.51
N GLY A 7 57.40 5.39 -36.08
CA GLY A 7 57.23 5.56 -34.62
C GLY A 7 55.98 6.20 -34.03
N THR A 8 55.09 6.88 -34.77
CA THR A 8 54.02 7.68 -34.13
C THR A 8 52.59 7.10 -34.23
N ARG A 9 52.30 6.22 -35.19
CA ARG A 9 50.96 5.59 -35.33
C ARG A 9 50.64 4.54 -34.24
N LYS A 10 51.64 3.80 -33.74
CA LYS A 10 51.43 2.68 -32.79
C LYS A 10 50.98 3.16 -31.40
N LYS A 11 51.53 4.28 -30.90
CA LYS A 11 51.22 4.82 -29.55
C LYS A 11 49.76 5.31 -29.43
N LYS A 12 49.22 6.00 -30.45
CA LYS A 12 47.81 6.44 -30.43
C LYS A 12 46.82 5.27 -30.40
N SER A 13 47.09 4.18 -31.13
CA SER A 13 46.22 2.98 -31.12
C SER A 13 46.18 2.25 -29.76
N SER A 14 47.30 2.24 -29.04
CA SER A 14 47.41 1.65 -27.70
C SER A 14 46.64 2.44 -26.65
N LEU A 15 46.72 3.78 -26.70
CA LEU A 15 45.99 4.66 -25.80
C LEU A 15 44.47 4.57 -26.03
N LEU A 16 44.04 4.57 -27.30
CA LEU A 16 42.62 4.41 -27.66
C LEU A 16 42.06 3.06 -27.20
N ARG A 17 42.85 1.98 -27.34
CA ARG A 17 42.46 0.64 -26.88
C ARG A 17 42.34 0.56 -25.36
N LYS A 18 43.24 1.21 -24.61
CA LYS A 18 43.16 1.31 -23.14
C LYS A 18 41.95 2.12 -22.69
N LEU A 19 41.66 3.23 -23.36
CA LEU A 19 40.48 4.05 -23.06
C LEU A 19 39.18 3.29 -23.35
N MET A 20 39.11 2.58 -24.48
CA MET A 20 37.97 1.70 -24.81
C MET A 20 37.78 0.60 -23.76
N VAL A 21 38.86 -0.05 -23.32
CA VAL A 21 38.79 -1.06 -22.25
C VAL A 21 38.29 -0.43 -20.94
N LEU A 22 38.77 0.76 -20.56
CA LEU A 22 38.29 1.47 -19.38
C LEU A 22 36.80 1.81 -19.48
N ILE A 23 36.35 2.34 -20.61
CA ILE A 23 34.94 2.66 -20.86
C ILE A 23 34.08 1.40 -20.74
N VAL A 24 34.51 0.29 -21.35
CA VAL A 24 33.81 -0.99 -21.25
C VAL A 24 33.75 -1.48 -19.80
N ILE A 25 34.86 -1.40 -19.05
CA ILE A 25 34.88 -1.77 -17.62
C ILE A 25 33.90 -0.90 -16.81
N LEU A 26 33.91 0.42 -17.01
CA LEU A 26 32.99 1.33 -16.32
C LEU A 26 31.53 1.05 -16.69
N LEU A 27 31.25 0.73 -17.96
CA LEU A 27 29.91 0.32 -18.42
C LEU A 27 29.47 -0.99 -17.76
N VAL A 28 30.36 -1.98 -17.67
CA VAL A 28 30.07 -3.25 -17.00
C VAL A 28 29.81 -3.04 -15.50
N ILE A 29 30.62 -2.21 -14.84
CA ILE A 29 30.40 -1.85 -13.42
C ILE A 29 29.04 -1.15 -13.27
N LEU A 30 28.74 -0.16 -14.11
CA LEU A 30 27.46 0.55 -14.08
C LEU A 30 26.28 -0.42 -14.27
N LEU A 31 26.34 -1.31 -15.26
CA LEU A 31 25.31 -2.32 -15.49
C LEU A 31 25.18 -3.29 -14.31
N ALA A 32 26.29 -3.70 -13.70
CA ALA A 32 26.27 -4.56 -12.52
C ALA A 32 25.65 -3.86 -11.30
N VAL A 33 25.94 -2.56 -11.10
CA VAL A 33 25.33 -1.74 -10.04
C VAL A 33 23.83 -1.57 -10.28
N ILE A 34 23.40 -1.28 -11.51
CA ILE A 34 21.98 -1.18 -11.87
C ILE A 34 21.27 -2.52 -11.65
N ALA A 35 21.87 -3.64 -12.07
CA ALA A 35 21.30 -4.96 -11.88
C ALA A 35 21.18 -5.32 -10.39
N LEU A 36 22.21 -5.04 -9.59
CA LEU A 36 22.19 -5.25 -8.14
C LEU A 36 21.11 -4.39 -7.47
N TRP A 37 21.00 -3.12 -7.86
CA TRP A 37 19.96 -2.22 -7.37
C TRP A 37 18.56 -2.75 -7.72
N TYR A 38 18.36 -3.24 -8.95
CA TYR A 38 17.09 -3.86 -9.37
C TYR A 38 16.73 -5.09 -8.53
N LEU A 39 17.71 -5.91 -8.16
CA LEU A 39 17.50 -7.08 -7.29
C LEU A 39 17.15 -6.66 -5.85
N LEU A 40 17.82 -5.65 -5.31
CA LEU A 40 17.61 -5.14 -3.95
C LEU A 40 16.29 -4.37 -3.80
N ALA A 41 15.80 -3.78 -4.89
CA ALA A 41 14.55 -3.01 -4.90
C ALA A 41 13.29 -3.86 -4.71
N GLY A 42 13.40 -5.20 -4.73
CA GLY A 42 12.35 -6.11 -4.32
C GLY A 42 11.26 -6.39 -5.35
N ARG A 43 10.67 -7.58 -5.25
CA ARG A 43 9.45 -7.98 -5.95
C ARG A 43 8.30 -8.01 -4.95
N LEU A 44 7.12 -7.62 -5.40
CA LEU A 44 5.92 -7.72 -4.59
C LEU A 44 5.60 -9.20 -4.30
N PRO A 45 5.13 -9.52 -3.08
CA PRO A 45 4.70 -10.86 -2.73
C PRO A 45 3.50 -11.27 -3.58
N LYS A 46 3.36 -12.58 -3.81
CA LYS A 46 2.17 -13.16 -4.45
C LYS A 46 1.07 -13.35 -3.39
N PRO A 47 -0.22 -13.37 -3.79
CA PRO A 47 -1.30 -13.83 -2.92
C PRO A 47 -0.97 -15.17 -2.27
N ILE A 48 -1.39 -15.36 -1.02
CA ILE A 48 -1.10 -16.55 -0.22
C ILE A 48 -2.41 -17.33 -0.12
N PRO A 49 -2.49 -18.55 -0.66
CA PRO A 49 -3.73 -19.31 -0.66
C PRO A 49 -4.29 -19.45 0.75
N THR A 50 -5.62 -19.34 0.86
CA THR A 50 -6.36 -19.54 2.10
C THR A 50 -5.95 -20.88 2.72
N PRO A 51 -5.34 -20.89 3.92
CA PRO A 51 -5.13 -22.14 4.64
C PRO A 51 -6.48 -22.83 4.81
N PRO A 52 -6.58 -24.17 4.75
CA PRO A 52 -7.81 -24.83 5.16
C PRO A 52 -8.05 -24.47 6.62
N GLY A 53 -9.01 -23.57 6.85
CA GLY A 53 -9.42 -23.19 8.19
C GLY A 53 -9.96 -24.43 8.91
N PRO A 54 -9.71 -24.57 10.22
CA PRO A 54 -10.39 -25.60 10.99
C PRO A 54 -11.91 -25.45 10.81
N GLU A 55 -12.64 -26.55 10.90
CA GLU A 55 -14.09 -26.49 10.98
C GLU A 55 -14.47 -25.54 12.14
N ARG A 56 -15.37 -24.59 11.86
CA ARG A 56 -15.65 -23.51 12.82
C ARG A 56 -16.23 -24.11 14.10
N PRO A 57 -15.60 -23.87 15.26
CA PRO A 57 -16.13 -24.33 16.52
C PRO A 57 -17.40 -23.55 16.87
N ASN A 58 -18.18 -24.05 17.82
CA ASN A 58 -19.36 -23.33 18.32
C ASN A 58 -19.00 -22.22 19.33
N ALA A 59 -17.77 -22.21 19.83
CA ALA A 59 -17.25 -21.24 20.77
C ALA A 59 -15.73 -21.03 20.55
N GLN A 60 -15.19 -19.93 21.06
CA GLN A 60 -13.76 -19.62 21.05
C GLN A 60 -13.26 -19.25 22.46
N PRO A 61 -11.94 -19.24 22.72
CA PRO A 61 -11.42 -18.85 24.03
C PRO A 61 -11.96 -17.50 24.53
N ALA A 62 -12.16 -17.36 25.84
CA ALA A 62 -12.60 -16.09 26.46
C ALA A 62 -11.63 -14.91 26.26
N SER A 63 -10.37 -15.19 25.90
CA SER A 63 -9.38 -14.16 25.54
C SER A 63 -9.50 -13.66 24.10
N CYS A 64 -10.32 -14.29 23.27
CA CYS A 64 -10.50 -13.89 21.88
C CYS A 64 -11.37 -12.63 21.78
N PRO A 65 -11.00 -11.65 20.94
CA PRO A 65 -11.88 -10.53 20.66
C PRO A 65 -13.00 -10.96 19.71
N ASP A 66 -14.16 -10.32 19.79
CA ASP A 66 -15.22 -10.50 18.79
C ASP A 66 -14.76 -10.00 17.41
N VAL A 67 -14.08 -8.85 17.39
CA VAL A 67 -13.59 -8.19 16.18
C VAL A 67 -12.10 -7.88 16.29
N GLN A 68 -11.33 -8.23 15.26
CA GLN A 68 -9.99 -7.72 15.04
C GLN A 68 -10.05 -6.58 14.01
N VAL A 69 -9.77 -5.36 14.46
CA VAL A 69 -9.62 -4.20 13.58
C VAL A 69 -8.16 -4.07 13.17
N VAL A 70 -7.86 -4.23 11.89
CA VAL A 70 -6.51 -4.11 11.34
C VAL A 70 -6.37 -2.77 10.63
N VAL A 71 -5.58 -1.89 11.23
CA VAL A 71 -5.34 -0.52 10.77
C VAL A 71 -3.96 -0.45 10.12
N VAL A 72 -3.87 -0.09 8.84
CA VAL A 72 -2.61 -0.06 8.09
C VAL A 72 -2.21 1.39 7.78
N PRO A 73 -1.18 1.94 8.47
CA PRO A 73 -0.75 3.32 8.25
C PRO A 73 -0.15 3.59 6.87
N GLY A 74 -0.12 4.85 6.47
CA GLY A 74 0.52 5.32 5.24
C GLY A 74 2.05 5.34 5.30
N THR A 75 2.66 5.85 4.23
CA THR A 75 4.11 6.04 4.18
C THR A 75 4.55 7.07 5.23
N TRP A 76 5.62 6.73 5.95
CA TRP A 76 6.21 7.48 7.07
C TRP A 76 5.32 7.57 8.32
N GLU A 77 4.32 6.70 8.42
CA GLU A 77 3.37 6.69 9.55
C GLU A 77 3.49 5.45 10.46
N SER A 78 4.45 4.58 10.19
CA SER A 78 4.71 3.35 10.96
C SER A 78 6.21 3.02 10.99
N SER A 79 6.59 2.06 11.83
CA SER A 79 7.92 1.48 11.92
C SER A 79 7.82 -0.03 12.21
N PRO A 80 8.78 -0.88 11.78
CA PRO A 80 8.75 -2.31 12.07
C PRO A 80 8.86 -2.65 13.56
N THR A 81 9.31 -1.69 14.37
CA THR A 81 9.48 -1.84 15.82
C THR A 81 8.46 -1.02 16.61
N ASP A 82 7.42 -0.49 15.96
CA ASP A 82 6.39 0.26 16.65
C ASP A 82 5.52 -0.68 17.50
N ASP A 83 4.91 -0.15 18.56
CA ASP A 83 3.92 -0.88 19.32
C ASP A 83 2.59 -0.86 18.54
N PRO A 84 2.02 -2.02 18.16
CA PRO A 84 0.80 -2.07 17.37
C PRO A 84 -0.44 -1.54 18.11
N TYR A 85 -0.43 -1.54 19.44
CA TYR A 85 -1.55 -1.06 20.26
C TYR A 85 -1.34 0.35 20.78
N ASN A 86 -0.11 0.83 20.83
CA ASN A 86 0.23 2.20 21.19
C ASN A 86 1.30 2.79 20.25
N PRO A 87 0.96 2.98 18.96
CA PRO A 87 1.92 3.44 17.96
C PRO A 87 2.47 4.84 18.26
N THR A 88 3.80 4.96 18.20
CA THR A 88 4.56 6.18 18.52
C THR A 88 5.57 6.56 17.43
N ALA A 89 5.75 5.75 16.39
CA ALA A 89 6.71 6.03 15.32
C ALA A 89 6.44 7.38 14.64
N ASN A 90 5.16 7.75 14.49
CA ASN A 90 4.76 9.07 14.03
C ASN A 90 3.46 9.50 14.74
N PRO A 91 3.50 10.46 15.69
CA PRO A 91 2.30 10.93 16.39
C PRO A 91 1.31 11.69 15.49
N ALA A 92 1.74 12.10 14.29
CA ALA A 92 0.91 12.75 13.27
C ALA A 92 0.37 11.78 12.22
N SER A 93 0.56 10.46 12.39
CA SER A 93 -0.02 9.44 11.50
C SER A 93 -1.54 9.63 11.37
N LEU A 94 -2.03 9.70 10.13
CA LEU A 94 -3.43 9.95 9.83
C LEU A 94 -4.33 8.91 10.49
N MET A 95 -3.92 7.64 10.42
CA MET A 95 -4.70 6.51 10.90
C MET A 95 -4.84 6.47 12.43
N LEU A 96 -4.08 7.27 13.19
CA LEU A 96 -4.30 7.44 14.63
C LEU A 96 -5.63 8.15 14.94
N ASN A 97 -6.15 8.93 14.00
CA ASN A 97 -7.48 9.53 14.10
C ASN A 97 -8.60 8.50 13.86
N VAL A 98 -8.25 7.26 13.49
CA VAL A 98 -9.19 6.12 13.37
C VAL A 98 -8.94 5.12 14.50
N SER A 99 -7.69 4.71 14.73
CA SER A 99 -7.40 3.67 15.72
C SER A 99 -7.66 4.10 17.15
N ARG A 100 -7.27 5.32 17.55
CA ARG A 100 -7.43 5.79 18.95
C ARG A 100 -8.91 5.93 19.35
N PRO A 101 -9.79 6.58 18.58
CA PRO A 101 -11.21 6.65 18.95
C PRO A 101 -11.86 5.27 19.09
N LEU A 102 -11.48 4.31 18.24
CA LEU A 102 -11.99 2.93 18.35
C LEU A 102 -11.48 2.23 19.62
N GLN A 103 -10.21 2.41 19.98
CA GLN A 103 -9.64 1.89 21.23
C GLN A 103 -10.27 2.53 22.48
N GLU A 104 -10.63 3.81 22.39
CA GLU A 104 -11.32 4.53 23.48
C GLU A 104 -12.78 4.08 23.63
N GLN A 105 -13.45 3.75 22.53
CA GLN A 105 -14.87 3.39 22.50
C GLN A 105 -15.12 1.92 22.88
N PHE A 106 -14.24 1.00 22.50
CA PHE A 106 -14.47 -0.43 22.66
C PHE A 106 -13.44 -1.08 23.58
N GLU A 107 -13.93 -1.93 24.48
CA GLU A 107 -13.08 -2.82 25.26
C GLU A 107 -12.33 -3.80 24.32
N PRO A 108 -11.08 -4.21 24.64
CA PRO A 108 -10.30 -5.11 23.80
C PRO A 108 -10.96 -6.47 23.52
N SER A 109 -11.87 -6.93 24.39
CA SER A 109 -12.66 -8.15 24.15
C SER A 109 -13.73 -7.96 23.07
N ARG A 110 -14.24 -6.75 22.85
CA ARG A 110 -15.17 -6.46 21.76
C ARG A 110 -14.41 -6.15 20.47
N ALA A 111 -13.44 -5.26 20.53
CA ALA A 111 -12.64 -4.88 19.38
C ALA A 111 -11.16 -4.77 19.74
N ASP A 112 -10.36 -5.69 19.21
CA ASP A 112 -8.91 -5.61 19.27
C ASP A 112 -8.40 -4.76 18.11
N VAL A 113 -8.03 -3.52 18.40
CA VAL A 113 -7.58 -2.54 17.41
C VAL A 113 -6.06 -2.59 17.27
N TYR A 114 -5.60 -3.17 16.16
CA TYR A 114 -4.20 -3.45 15.86
C TYR A 114 -3.70 -2.56 14.72
N THR A 115 -2.75 -1.68 15.01
CA THR A 115 -2.08 -0.84 14.00
C THR A 115 -0.85 -1.56 13.47
N VAL A 116 -0.77 -1.82 12.16
CA VAL A 116 0.28 -2.68 11.57
C VAL A 116 1.67 -2.02 11.66
N PRO A 117 2.64 -2.63 12.38
CA PRO A 117 4.01 -2.16 12.44
C PRO A 117 4.78 -2.67 11.22
N TYR A 118 5.20 -1.75 10.34
CA TYR A 118 5.98 -2.09 9.15
C TYR A 118 6.85 -0.92 8.73
N VAL A 119 7.72 -1.13 7.74
CA VAL A 119 8.75 -0.13 7.38
C VAL A 119 8.18 1.18 6.83
N ALA A 120 7.00 1.15 6.19
CA ALA A 120 6.28 2.33 5.71
C ALA A 120 7.16 3.36 4.99
N GLN A 121 8.02 2.92 4.09
CA GLN A 121 8.96 3.78 3.36
C GLN A 121 8.63 3.85 1.87
N PHE A 122 9.15 4.90 1.24
CA PHE A 122 9.09 5.09 -0.20
C PHE A 122 10.38 5.80 -0.63
N SER A 123 11.36 5.03 -1.09
CA SER A 123 12.60 5.57 -1.62
C SER A 123 12.40 6.27 -2.96
N ASN A 124 13.05 7.42 -3.15
CA ASN A 124 13.14 8.09 -4.44
C ASN A 124 14.18 7.37 -5.33
N PRO A 125 13.75 6.70 -6.43
CA PRO A 125 14.62 5.84 -7.23
C PRO A 125 15.72 6.61 -7.99
N ILE A 126 15.63 7.93 -8.11
CA ILE A 126 16.62 8.78 -8.78
C ILE A 126 17.45 9.63 -7.80
N ALA A 127 17.29 9.45 -6.49
CA ALA A 127 18.09 10.16 -5.50
C ALA A 127 19.57 9.75 -5.57
N PHE A 128 20.47 10.74 -5.70
CA PHE A 128 21.91 10.54 -5.62
C PHE A 128 22.56 11.59 -4.70
N PRO A 129 23.10 11.20 -3.52
CA PRO A 129 23.20 9.83 -3.00
C PRO A 129 21.82 9.21 -2.65
N PRO A 130 21.73 7.87 -2.49
CA PRO A 130 20.50 7.21 -2.06
C PRO A 130 19.97 7.81 -0.75
N ASP A 131 18.65 7.92 -0.62
CA ASP A 131 17.97 8.57 0.50
C ASP A 131 17.93 7.73 1.80
N GLY A 132 18.50 6.52 1.77
CA GLY A 132 18.57 5.61 2.92
C GLY A 132 17.25 4.88 3.20
N GLN A 133 16.23 5.05 2.37
CA GLN A 133 14.93 4.41 2.54
C GLN A 133 14.83 3.08 1.78
N GLN A 134 13.89 2.24 2.21
CA GLN A 134 13.47 1.07 1.43
C GLN A 134 12.62 1.49 0.22
N SER A 135 12.71 0.69 -0.85
CA SER A 135 11.86 0.85 -2.02
C SER A 135 10.38 0.67 -1.65
N TYR A 136 9.50 1.28 -2.46
CA TYR A 136 8.06 1.10 -2.30
C TYR A 136 7.66 -0.38 -2.36
N ASN A 137 8.23 -1.15 -3.28
CA ASN A 137 7.98 -2.59 -3.41
C ASN A 137 8.35 -3.37 -2.14
N ASN A 138 9.52 -3.13 -1.56
CA ASN A 138 9.94 -3.79 -0.32
C ASN A 138 9.01 -3.38 0.84
N SER A 139 8.70 -2.09 0.93
CA SER A 139 7.85 -1.57 1.99
C SER A 139 6.42 -2.12 1.93
N ARG A 140 5.79 -2.07 0.76
CA ARG A 140 4.47 -2.67 0.53
C ARG A 140 4.48 -4.18 0.76
N GLY A 141 5.54 -4.87 0.32
CA GLY A 141 5.70 -6.30 0.55
C GLY A 141 5.77 -6.66 2.04
N ALA A 142 6.57 -5.91 2.80
CA ALA A 142 6.70 -6.08 4.25
C ALA A 142 5.37 -5.76 4.98
N GLY A 143 4.70 -4.68 4.60
CA GLY A 143 3.39 -4.31 5.16
C GLY A 143 2.31 -5.37 4.87
N THR A 144 2.25 -5.87 3.64
CA THR A 144 1.33 -6.96 3.26
C THR A 144 1.60 -8.23 4.06
N ALA A 145 2.88 -8.58 4.25
CA ALA A 145 3.26 -9.74 5.07
C ALA A 145 2.84 -9.55 6.54
N ALA A 146 3.07 -8.37 7.12
CA ALA A 146 2.68 -8.07 8.50
C ALA A 146 1.15 -8.07 8.68
N THR A 147 0.39 -7.52 7.74
CA THR A 147 -1.08 -7.58 7.73
C THR A 147 -1.58 -9.02 7.63
N ASN A 148 -1.04 -9.83 6.73
CA ASN A 148 -1.40 -11.24 6.62
C ASN A 148 -1.05 -12.02 7.90
N ASP A 149 0.10 -11.73 8.52
CA ASP A 149 0.55 -12.42 9.74
C ASP A 149 -0.43 -12.22 10.92
N ILE A 150 -0.89 -10.99 11.18
CA ILE A 150 -1.90 -10.74 12.22
C ILE A 150 -3.22 -11.45 11.90
N LEU A 151 -3.68 -11.43 10.64
CA LEU A 151 -4.93 -12.10 10.23
C LEU A 151 -4.84 -13.62 10.41
N ILE A 152 -3.76 -14.24 9.94
CA ILE A 152 -3.53 -15.69 10.05
C ILE A 152 -3.44 -16.11 11.50
N ARG A 153 -2.63 -15.40 12.30
CA ARG A 153 -2.43 -15.71 13.72
C ARG A 153 -3.73 -15.56 14.50
N ARG A 154 -4.44 -14.44 14.31
CA ARG A 154 -5.73 -14.22 14.98
C ARG A 154 -6.76 -15.27 14.58
N HIS A 155 -6.86 -15.63 13.30
CA HIS A 155 -7.82 -16.63 12.85
C HIS A 155 -7.49 -18.05 13.38
N ALA A 156 -6.20 -18.39 13.48
CA ALA A 156 -5.77 -19.65 14.07
C ALA A 156 -6.07 -19.72 15.58
N GLU A 157 -5.91 -18.62 16.31
CA GLU A 157 -6.19 -18.52 17.74
C GLU A 157 -7.69 -18.40 18.04
N CYS A 158 -8.42 -17.67 17.20
CA CYS A 158 -9.81 -17.25 17.40
C CYS A 158 -10.62 -17.43 16.11
N PRO A 159 -11.07 -18.67 15.81
CA PRO A 159 -11.69 -18.99 14.52
C PRO A 159 -13.03 -18.29 14.23
N LEU A 160 -13.65 -17.67 15.25
CA LEU A 160 -14.93 -16.95 15.15
C LEU A 160 -14.76 -15.43 15.19
N THR A 161 -13.55 -14.90 15.44
CA THR A 161 -13.26 -13.47 15.37
C THR A 161 -13.54 -12.96 13.96
N SER A 162 -14.32 -11.88 13.87
CA SER A 162 -14.55 -11.16 12.63
C SER A 162 -13.45 -10.10 12.41
N PHE A 163 -13.25 -9.67 11.16
CA PHE A 163 -12.17 -8.77 10.78
C PHE A 163 -12.70 -7.49 10.14
N LEU A 164 -12.08 -6.37 10.47
CA LEU A 164 -12.29 -5.10 9.77
C LEU A 164 -10.93 -4.59 9.30
N LEU A 165 -10.80 -4.24 8.02
CA LEU A 165 -9.55 -3.73 7.46
C LEU A 165 -9.70 -2.27 7.09
N THR A 166 -8.74 -1.44 7.48
CA THR A 166 -8.68 -0.06 7.03
C THR A 166 -7.25 0.41 6.82
N GLY A 167 -7.04 1.34 5.89
CA GLY A 167 -5.71 1.87 5.66
C GLY A 167 -5.72 3.18 4.88
N PHE A 168 -4.57 3.84 4.89
CA PHE A 168 -4.33 5.12 4.21
C PHE A 168 -3.14 5.04 3.24
N SER A 169 -3.27 5.61 2.04
CA SER A 169 -2.18 5.74 1.06
C SER A 169 -1.51 4.38 0.75
N GLN A 170 -0.22 4.20 1.05
CA GLN A 170 0.44 2.88 0.95
C GLN A 170 -0.29 1.79 1.76
N GLY A 171 -0.78 2.12 2.96
CA GLY A 171 -1.58 1.23 3.78
C GLY A 171 -2.96 0.91 3.18
N ALA A 172 -3.57 1.84 2.45
CA ALA A 172 -4.81 1.59 1.71
C ALA A 172 -4.59 0.61 0.55
N VAL A 173 -3.47 0.74 -0.17
CA VAL A 173 -3.08 -0.25 -1.20
C VAL A 173 -2.92 -1.64 -0.57
N ILE A 174 -2.17 -1.74 0.53
CA ILE A 174 -1.93 -2.99 1.27
C ILE A 174 -3.24 -3.62 1.76
N ALA A 175 -4.06 -2.86 2.50
CA ALA A 175 -5.33 -3.35 3.05
C ALA A 175 -6.28 -3.78 1.92
N GLY A 176 -6.35 -2.99 0.85
CA GLY A 176 -7.19 -3.32 -0.31
C GLY A 176 -6.70 -4.54 -1.09
N ASP A 177 -5.39 -4.77 -1.20
CA ASP A 177 -4.84 -5.97 -1.82
C ASP A 177 -5.13 -7.23 -1.01
N VAL A 178 -4.97 -7.16 0.32
CA VAL A 178 -5.34 -8.26 1.22
C VAL A 178 -6.83 -8.54 1.15
N ALA A 179 -7.68 -7.50 1.15
CA ALA A 179 -9.11 -7.63 0.98
C ALA A 179 -9.51 -8.25 -0.36
N SER A 180 -8.90 -7.81 -1.46
CA SER A 180 -9.13 -8.38 -2.80
C SER A 180 -8.80 -9.87 -2.83
N SER A 181 -7.72 -10.26 -2.17
CA SER A 181 -7.32 -11.66 -2.05
C SER A 181 -8.33 -12.47 -1.22
N ILE A 182 -8.77 -11.95 -0.08
CA ILE A 182 -9.82 -12.58 0.75
C ILE A 182 -11.11 -12.76 -0.06
N GLY A 183 -11.57 -11.72 -0.75
CA GLY A 183 -12.80 -11.76 -1.54
C GLY A 183 -12.71 -12.64 -2.80
N ALA A 184 -11.49 -12.95 -3.26
CA ALA A 184 -11.25 -13.93 -4.32
C ALA A 184 -11.14 -15.38 -3.80
N GLY A 185 -11.17 -15.57 -2.48
CA GLY A 185 -11.00 -16.88 -1.83
C GLY A 185 -9.55 -17.37 -1.77
N ASP A 186 -8.57 -16.49 -2.01
CA ASP A 186 -7.14 -16.80 -1.97
C ASP A 186 -6.39 -15.99 -0.91
N GLY A 187 -7.08 -15.54 0.15
CA GLY A 187 -6.55 -14.69 1.22
C GLY A 187 -6.43 -15.37 2.59
N PRO A 188 -5.89 -14.69 3.61
CA PRO A 188 -5.53 -15.31 4.90
C PRO A 188 -6.71 -15.79 5.76
N VAL A 189 -7.94 -15.34 5.48
CA VAL A 189 -9.15 -15.65 6.25
C VAL A 189 -10.37 -15.80 5.31
N PRO A 190 -11.43 -16.51 5.72
CA PRO A 190 -12.70 -16.55 4.98
C PRO A 190 -13.35 -15.17 4.81
N ALA A 191 -13.89 -14.89 3.62
CA ALA A 191 -14.51 -13.60 3.28
C ALA A 191 -15.71 -13.23 4.14
N ASP A 192 -16.47 -14.22 4.61
CA ASP A 192 -17.64 -14.00 5.46
C ASP A 192 -17.29 -13.58 6.90
N LEU A 193 -16.03 -13.72 7.32
CA LEU A 193 -15.54 -13.14 8.57
C LEU A 193 -15.14 -11.67 8.42
N VAL A 194 -15.05 -11.12 7.20
CA VAL A 194 -14.70 -9.71 7.00
C VAL A 194 -15.96 -8.83 6.99
N LEU A 195 -16.06 -7.95 7.99
CA LEU A 195 -17.18 -7.04 8.21
C LEU A 195 -17.20 -5.86 7.24
N GLY A 196 -16.01 -5.42 6.82
CA GLY A 196 -15.85 -4.25 5.98
C GLY A 196 -14.39 -3.92 5.67
N VAL A 197 -14.20 -3.18 4.57
CA VAL A 197 -12.88 -2.68 4.13
C VAL A 197 -12.98 -1.19 3.85
N GLY A 198 -12.28 -0.35 4.60
CA GLY A 198 -12.33 1.11 4.47
C GLY A 198 -10.99 1.72 4.06
N LEU A 199 -10.90 2.29 2.86
CA LEU A 199 -9.65 2.75 2.28
C LEU A 199 -9.65 4.26 2.06
N ILE A 200 -8.61 4.95 2.53
CA ILE A 200 -8.40 6.38 2.31
C ILE A 200 -7.22 6.56 1.35
N ALA A 201 -7.41 7.30 0.26
CA ALA A 201 -6.35 7.59 -0.71
C ALA A 201 -5.69 6.33 -1.31
N ASP A 202 -6.50 5.35 -1.71
CA ASP A 202 -5.97 4.12 -2.32
C ASP A 202 -5.31 4.39 -3.68
N GLY A 203 -4.00 4.12 -3.75
CA GLY A 203 -3.21 4.18 -5.00
C GLY A 203 -3.69 3.22 -6.09
N ARG A 204 -4.52 2.23 -5.72
CA ARG A 204 -5.17 1.27 -6.62
C ARG A 204 -6.69 1.43 -6.70
N ARG A 205 -7.23 2.58 -6.28
CA ARG A 205 -8.66 2.90 -6.40
C ARG A 205 -9.18 2.65 -7.81
N ASP A 206 -10.21 1.82 -7.90
CA ASP A 206 -11.03 1.64 -9.09
C ASP A 206 -12.45 2.10 -8.76
N PRO A 207 -12.97 3.17 -9.40
CA PRO A 207 -14.30 3.71 -9.10
C PRO A 207 -15.43 2.69 -9.17
N ALA A 208 -15.26 1.59 -9.92
CA ALA A 208 -16.26 0.54 -10.05
C ALA A 208 -16.11 -0.62 -9.05
N ALA A 209 -15.01 -0.69 -8.29
CA ALA A 209 -14.71 -1.85 -7.44
C ALA A 209 -15.36 -1.77 -6.04
N ALA A 210 -15.60 -0.57 -5.53
CA ALA A 210 -16.08 -0.30 -4.17
C ALA A 210 -17.04 0.89 -4.12
N THR A 211 -17.74 1.03 -2.99
CA THR A 211 -18.59 2.18 -2.73
C THR A 211 -17.71 3.42 -2.51
N ASN A 212 -17.92 4.48 -3.29
CA ASN A 212 -17.16 5.72 -3.14
C ASN A 212 -17.87 6.64 -2.16
N VAL A 213 -17.12 7.16 -1.20
CA VAL A 213 -17.60 8.04 -0.12
C VAL A 213 -16.98 9.42 -0.29
N GLY A 214 -17.79 10.47 -0.09
CA GLY A 214 -17.38 11.85 -0.29
C GLY A 214 -17.74 12.42 -1.65
N GLN A 215 -17.12 13.55 -1.98
CA GLN A 215 -17.33 14.23 -3.27
C GLN A 215 -16.92 13.31 -4.44
N PRO A 216 -17.75 13.18 -5.49
CA PRO A 216 -17.38 12.37 -6.65
C PRO A 216 -16.10 12.86 -7.32
N VAL A 217 -15.15 11.95 -7.53
CA VAL A 217 -13.92 12.20 -8.30
C VAL A 217 -13.91 11.35 -9.57
N THR A 218 -13.29 11.87 -10.64
CA THR A 218 -13.35 11.27 -11.99
C THR A 218 -12.12 10.43 -12.35
N GLY A 219 -11.04 10.54 -11.58
CA GLY A 219 -9.82 9.78 -11.78
C GLY A 219 -9.88 8.36 -11.23
N VAL A 220 -8.73 7.71 -11.28
CA VAL A 220 -8.44 6.36 -10.76
C VAL A 220 -7.19 6.41 -9.89
N GLY A 221 -6.85 5.34 -9.17
CA GLY A 221 -5.58 5.24 -8.46
C GLY A 221 -4.36 5.42 -9.38
N ALA A 222 -3.28 6.01 -8.88
CA ALA A 222 -2.04 6.23 -9.59
C ALA A 222 -1.47 4.94 -10.21
N GLU A 223 -1.60 3.80 -9.52
CA GLU A 223 -1.16 2.51 -10.03
C GLU A 223 -2.02 1.99 -11.20
N LEU A 224 -3.30 2.39 -11.28
CA LEU A 224 -4.15 2.14 -12.44
C LEU A 224 -3.82 3.11 -13.58
N SER A 225 -3.63 4.38 -13.25
CA SER A 225 -3.29 5.45 -14.19
C SER A 225 -1.99 5.14 -14.95
N LEU A 226 -0.98 4.67 -14.23
CA LEU A 226 0.37 4.36 -14.72
C LEU A 226 0.59 2.85 -14.92
N ALA A 227 -0.49 2.07 -15.04
CA ALA A 227 -0.41 0.61 -15.19
C ALA A 227 0.58 0.21 -16.31
N GLY A 228 1.49 -0.70 -15.97
CA GLY A 228 2.54 -1.17 -16.89
C GLY A 228 3.84 -0.37 -16.86
N LEU A 229 3.89 0.77 -16.16
CA LEU A 229 5.14 1.45 -15.87
C LEU A 229 5.93 0.70 -14.80
N GLN A 230 7.12 0.25 -15.17
CA GLN A 230 8.04 -0.44 -14.27
C GLN A 230 9.24 0.45 -14.00
N ILE A 231 9.17 1.21 -12.90
CA ILE A 231 10.34 1.89 -12.34
C ILE A 231 10.93 0.94 -11.29
N PRO A 232 12.24 0.68 -11.26
CA PRO A 232 12.79 -0.23 -10.27
C PRO A 232 12.47 0.25 -8.85
N GLY A 233 11.93 -0.66 -8.04
CA GLY A 233 11.48 -0.38 -6.68
C GLY A 233 10.10 0.24 -6.55
N ILE A 234 9.44 0.63 -7.65
CA ILE A 234 8.08 1.17 -7.65
C ILE A 234 7.30 0.55 -8.82
N THR A 235 6.62 -0.56 -8.55
CA THR A 235 5.78 -1.23 -9.55
C THR A 235 4.36 -0.69 -9.52
N MET A 236 3.88 -0.14 -10.64
CA MET A 236 2.49 0.28 -10.82
C MET A 236 1.65 -0.96 -11.17
N THR A 237 0.99 -1.54 -10.17
CA THR A 237 0.37 -2.88 -10.30
C THR A 237 -0.97 -2.91 -11.02
N GLY A 238 -1.48 -1.76 -11.46
CA GLY A 238 -2.74 -1.70 -12.20
C GLY A 238 -3.97 -2.05 -11.34
N PRO A 239 -5.11 -2.37 -11.97
CA PRO A 239 -6.34 -2.72 -11.26
C PRO A 239 -6.18 -4.03 -10.47
N ARG A 240 -6.93 -4.16 -9.36
CA ARG A 240 -7.02 -5.43 -8.63
C ARG A 240 -7.79 -6.45 -9.47
N PRO A 241 -7.21 -7.62 -9.81
CA PRO A 241 -7.94 -8.64 -10.56
C PRO A 241 -9.21 -9.06 -9.81
N GLY A 242 -10.39 -8.94 -10.44
CA GLY A 242 -11.67 -9.27 -9.80
C GLY A 242 -12.18 -8.26 -8.77
N GLY A 243 -11.50 -7.12 -8.61
CA GLY A 243 -11.88 -6.10 -7.62
C GLY A 243 -11.77 -6.64 -6.19
N PHE A 244 -12.81 -6.44 -5.38
CA PHE A 244 -12.89 -6.96 -4.01
C PHE A 244 -13.67 -8.28 -3.90
N GLY A 245 -14.09 -8.88 -5.02
CA GLY A 245 -14.81 -10.17 -5.04
C GLY A 245 -16.02 -10.19 -4.09
N ASP A 246 -16.07 -11.21 -3.22
CA ASP A 246 -17.14 -11.38 -2.22
C ASP A 246 -17.21 -10.27 -1.17
N LEU A 247 -16.24 -9.34 -1.13
CA LEU A 247 -16.22 -8.17 -0.25
C LEU A 247 -16.65 -6.87 -0.93
N THR A 248 -17.00 -6.88 -2.23
CA THR A 248 -17.37 -5.66 -2.97
C THR A 248 -18.55 -4.91 -2.34
N ASP A 249 -19.51 -5.62 -1.74
CA ASP A 249 -20.68 -5.03 -1.07
C ASP A 249 -20.37 -4.28 0.24
N ARG A 250 -19.16 -4.45 0.79
CA ARG A 250 -18.72 -3.88 2.07
C ARG A 250 -17.35 -3.20 2.01
N ALA A 251 -16.83 -3.00 0.80
CA ALA A 251 -15.66 -2.18 0.55
C ALA A 251 -16.07 -0.73 0.28
N VAL A 252 -15.41 0.21 0.95
CA VAL A 252 -15.61 1.65 0.82
C VAL A 252 -14.28 2.35 0.55
N GLU A 253 -14.30 3.35 -0.33
CA GLU A 253 -13.15 4.16 -0.68
C GLU A 253 -13.44 5.66 -0.51
N ILE A 254 -12.53 6.37 0.15
CA ILE A 254 -12.53 7.82 0.22
C ILE A 254 -11.34 8.35 -0.58
N CYS A 255 -11.61 9.28 -1.47
CA CYS A 255 -10.59 10.01 -2.21
C CYS A 255 -10.96 11.49 -2.25
N ALA A 256 -9.99 12.34 -1.89
CA ALA A 256 -10.15 13.78 -2.00
C ALA A 256 -9.94 14.22 -3.46
N PRO A 257 -10.75 15.16 -3.99
CA PRO A 257 -10.51 15.72 -5.31
C PRO A 257 -9.08 16.24 -5.44
N THR A 258 -8.44 15.98 -6.58
CA THR A 258 -7.05 16.37 -6.89
C THR A 258 -5.96 15.67 -6.06
N ASP A 259 -6.29 14.67 -5.25
CA ASP A 259 -5.26 13.79 -4.70
C ASP A 259 -4.73 12.86 -5.80
N GLY A 260 -3.55 13.18 -6.34
CA GLY A 260 -2.93 12.41 -7.42
C GLY A 260 -2.61 10.95 -7.09
N ILE A 261 -2.73 10.52 -5.84
CA ILE A 261 -2.61 9.11 -5.46
C ILE A 261 -3.86 8.31 -5.83
N CYS A 262 -5.06 8.81 -5.58
CA CYS A 262 -6.33 8.07 -5.76
C CYS A 262 -7.27 8.66 -6.83
N ASP A 263 -6.96 9.88 -7.28
CA ASP A 263 -7.66 10.65 -8.32
C ASP A 263 -6.64 11.06 -9.39
N ALA A 264 -5.97 10.09 -10.00
CA ALA A 264 -5.08 10.26 -11.14
C ALA A 264 -5.85 10.17 -12.48
N PRO A 265 -5.40 10.85 -13.55
CA PRO A 265 -6.01 10.71 -14.88
C PRO A 265 -5.96 9.24 -15.35
N ALA A 266 -7.10 8.69 -15.75
CA ALA A 266 -7.13 7.30 -16.24
C ALA A 266 -6.23 7.14 -17.48
N GLN A 267 -5.51 6.02 -17.57
CA GLN A 267 -4.73 5.65 -18.76
C GLN A 267 -3.66 6.71 -19.13
N ALA A 268 -2.95 7.25 -18.14
CA ALA A 268 -2.11 8.43 -18.32
C ALA A 268 -0.99 8.25 -19.35
N LEU A 269 -0.52 7.02 -19.53
CA LEU A 269 0.56 6.66 -20.46
C LEU A 269 0.09 6.45 -21.90
N LYS A 270 -1.22 6.45 -22.18
CA LYS A 270 -1.71 6.30 -23.56
C LYS A 270 -1.40 7.56 -24.36
N PRO A 271 -0.79 7.45 -25.56
CA PRO A 271 -0.53 8.60 -26.42
C PRO A 271 -1.79 9.38 -26.80
N SER A 272 -2.97 8.78 -26.72
CA SER A 272 -4.25 9.46 -26.99
C SER A 272 -4.71 10.36 -25.84
N ASN A 273 -4.22 10.17 -24.61
CA ASN A 273 -4.65 10.92 -23.42
C ASN A 273 -3.61 11.92 -22.90
N TRP A 274 -2.53 12.18 -23.66
CA TRP A 274 -1.42 13.03 -23.19
C TRP A 274 -1.84 14.45 -22.79
N ILE A 275 -2.84 15.04 -23.47
CA ILE A 275 -3.38 16.37 -23.14
C ILE A 275 -4.14 16.31 -21.82
N GLY A 276 -5.04 15.35 -21.66
CA GLY A 276 -5.83 15.16 -20.43
C GLY A 276 -4.94 14.88 -19.22
N SER A 277 -3.97 13.98 -19.37
CA SER A 277 -2.96 13.70 -18.34
C SER A 277 -2.11 14.93 -18.01
N GLY A 278 -1.69 15.69 -19.03
CA GLY A 278 -0.89 16.90 -18.87
C GLY A 278 -1.61 18.00 -18.09
N LEU A 279 -2.90 18.19 -18.34
CA LEU A 279 -3.72 19.14 -17.59
C LEU A 279 -3.88 18.73 -16.12
N ARG A 280 -4.10 17.44 -15.85
CA ARG A 280 -4.24 16.91 -14.48
C ARG A 280 -2.96 17.00 -13.65
N LEU A 281 -1.78 16.89 -14.26
CA LEU A 281 -0.50 17.09 -13.56
C LEU A 281 -0.37 18.48 -12.92
N LEU A 282 -1.03 19.51 -13.49
CA LEU A 282 -1.05 20.86 -12.92
C LEU A 282 -1.80 20.92 -11.59
N GLU A 283 -2.79 20.05 -11.39
CA GLU A 283 -3.59 19.97 -10.16
C GLU A 283 -2.78 19.43 -8.98
N TYR A 284 -1.68 18.71 -9.24
CA TYR A 284 -0.84 18.09 -8.21
C TYR A 284 0.34 18.97 -7.81
N ASN A 285 0.61 20.05 -8.54
CA ASN A 285 1.73 20.93 -8.26
C ASN A 285 1.48 21.74 -6.97
N ASN A 286 2.34 21.56 -5.96
CA ASN A 286 2.22 22.19 -4.65
C ASN A 286 0.87 21.92 -3.95
N ASN A 287 0.30 20.73 -4.16
CA ASN A 287 -0.99 20.33 -3.62
C ASN A 287 -0.83 19.56 -2.30
N PRO A 288 -1.26 20.09 -1.14
CA PRO A 288 -1.14 19.42 0.15
C PRO A 288 -2.27 18.42 0.43
N VAL A 289 -3.26 18.26 -0.46
CA VAL A 289 -4.50 17.50 -0.22
C VAL A 289 -4.25 16.11 0.37
N HIS A 290 -3.23 15.39 -0.11
CA HIS A 290 -2.90 14.05 0.38
C HIS A 290 -2.62 14.01 1.91
N ALA A 291 -2.10 15.10 2.49
CA ALA A 291 -1.85 15.19 3.93
C ALA A 291 -3.05 15.73 4.74
N MET A 292 -4.14 16.13 4.08
CA MET A 292 -5.23 16.92 4.69
C MET A 292 -6.51 16.12 4.91
N TYR A 293 -6.48 14.79 4.82
CA TYR A 293 -7.66 13.94 5.02
C TYR A 293 -8.33 14.09 6.39
N ASN A 294 -7.57 14.47 7.43
CA ASN A 294 -8.16 14.74 8.75
C ASN A 294 -9.03 16.00 8.79
N SER A 295 -8.97 16.83 7.75
CA SER A 295 -9.78 18.04 7.56
C SER A 295 -10.67 17.99 6.32
N TYR A 296 -10.53 16.95 5.50
CA TYR A 296 -11.33 16.75 4.30
C TYR A 296 -12.71 16.24 4.69
N VAL A 297 -13.73 17.07 4.48
CA VAL A 297 -15.13 16.75 4.77
C VAL A 297 -15.73 15.87 3.67
N VAL A 298 -16.41 14.78 4.06
CA VAL A 298 -17.00 13.79 3.14
C VAL A 298 -18.53 13.79 3.11
N ASP A 299 -19.19 14.55 3.98
CA ASP A 299 -20.64 14.64 4.02
C ASP A 299 -21.15 16.03 4.42
N ASP A 300 -22.47 16.24 4.28
CA ASP A 300 -23.12 17.52 4.59
C ASP A 300 -23.12 17.85 6.09
N SER A 301 -22.85 16.87 6.97
CA SER A 301 -22.71 17.09 8.41
C SER A 301 -21.35 17.67 8.82
N GLY A 302 -20.40 17.80 7.89
CA GLY A 302 -19.06 18.29 8.21
C GLY A 302 -18.12 17.21 8.75
N THR A 303 -18.47 15.93 8.62
CA THR A 303 -17.63 14.82 9.07
C THR A 303 -16.41 14.71 8.19
N THR A 304 -15.22 14.64 8.79
CA THR A 304 -13.97 14.47 8.05
C THR A 304 -13.76 13.02 7.62
N ALA A 305 -12.87 12.75 6.66
CA ALA A 305 -12.63 11.40 6.15
C ALA A 305 -12.23 10.39 7.24
N THR A 306 -11.39 10.81 8.18
CA THR A 306 -10.97 10.01 9.33
C THR A 306 -12.12 9.78 10.31
N GLN A 307 -12.90 10.81 10.62
CA GLN A 307 -14.09 10.70 11.48
C GLN A 307 -15.13 9.75 10.86
N TRP A 308 -15.35 9.85 9.55
CA TRP A 308 -16.30 9.01 8.84
C TRP A 308 -15.86 7.54 8.87
N ILE A 309 -14.58 7.24 8.62
CA ILE A 309 -14.06 5.87 8.69
C ILE A 309 -14.10 5.33 10.12
N ALA A 310 -13.79 6.15 11.12
CA ALA A 310 -13.90 5.75 12.53
C ALA A 310 -15.34 5.43 12.92
N GLY A 311 -16.30 6.29 12.56
CA GLY A 311 -17.73 6.08 12.83
C GLY A 311 -18.28 4.86 12.09
N TRP A 312 -17.98 4.73 10.79
CA TRP A 312 -18.34 3.55 10.00
C TRP A 312 -17.76 2.26 10.60
N ALA A 313 -16.50 2.27 11.04
CA ALA A 313 -15.89 1.11 11.68
C ALA A 313 -16.55 0.79 13.02
N ALA A 314 -16.90 1.81 13.82
CA ALA A 314 -17.64 1.64 15.08
C ALA A 314 -19.01 0.99 14.84
N GLU A 315 -19.77 1.44 13.83
CA GLU A 315 -21.05 0.82 13.46
C GLU A 315 -20.89 -0.66 13.06
N LYS A 316 -19.84 -1.00 12.31
CA LYS A 316 -19.52 -2.39 11.95
C LYS A 316 -19.16 -3.22 13.19
N ILE A 317 -18.39 -2.66 14.11
CA ILE A 317 -18.03 -3.32 15.37
C ILE A 317 -19.26 -3.52 16.23
N GLU A 318 -20.16 -2.56 16.35
CA GLU A 318 -21.39 -2.69 17.14
C GLU A 318 -22.32 -3.76 16.56
N ALA A 319 -22.45 -3.82 15.23
CA ALA A 319 -23.29 -4.79 14.55
C ALA A 319 -22.66 -6.20 14.42
N ALA A 320 -21.39 -6.38 14.77
CA ALA A 320 -20.69 -7.65 14.62
C ALA A 320 -21.32 -8.76 15.48
N PRO A 321 -21.22 -10.03 15.10
CA PRO A 321 -21.61 -11.15 15.95
C PRO A 321 -20.92 -11.10 17.32
N THR A 322 -21.54 -11.71 18.32
CA THR A 322 -20.93 -12.02 19.63
C THR A 322 -20.79 -13.53 19.74
N PRO A 323 -19.68 -14.13 19.26
CA PRO A 323 -19.47 -15.57 19.34
C PRO A 323 -19.57 -16.08 20.78
N ALA A 324 -19.91 -17.36 20.95
CA ALA A 324 -19.83 -17.93 22.28
C ALA A 324 -18.36 -18.00 22.72
N HIS A 325 -18.10 -17.68 23.99
CA HIS A 325 -16.79 -17.82 24.60
C HIS A 325 -16.78 -18.96 25.62
N SER A 326 -15.71 -19.77 25.63
CA SER A 326 -15.53 -20.91 26.53
C SER A 326 -14.11 -21.00 27.09
#